data_AF-K6XCS1-F1
#
_entry.id   AF-K6XCS1-F1
#
_cell.length_a   1.000
_cell.length_b   1.000
_cell.length_c   1.000
_cell.angle_alpha   90.00
_cell.angle_beta   90.00
_cell.angle_gamma   90.00
#
_symmetry.space_group_name_H-M   'P 1'
#
loop_
_entity.id
_entity.type
_entity.pdbx_description
1 polymer ?
#
loop_
_entity_poly.entity_id
_entity_poly.type
_entity_poly.pdbx_seq_one_letter_code
_entity_poly.pdbx_strand_id
1 'polypeptide(L)'
;MAGFTYEFSYTDLQRPYVTASERIGKARARTLSCRWRTSHDDNLLVAYHAIDGPTRRLDLLARVLVLDLPMICQGVDGELPPARAYALGMGIADLFLVGRDLERGEGRQVLRPRKATSLYHPVYEIASDAASAPMLGARLRISETVLADYALGRVDDSVALEELHTAAEKVMRVLVPSSDRLPWPKLRQECLHRGLLPDPDHFADALTDSAAPGLHAHTPEEVLAKLNEERNPAKHNPNSAVSHWLRDHWECVAYLIEKLTGHVA
;
A
#
# COMPACT_ATOMS: atom_id res chain seq x y z
N MET A 1 -7.34 -11.74 9.86
CA MET A 1 -5.89 -11.46 9.90
C MET A 1 -5.19 -12.30 8.86
N ALA A 2 -4.31 -11.71 8.06
CA ALA A 2 -3.51 -12.42 7.07
C ALA A 2 -2.07 -12.55 7.56
N GLY A 3 -1.35 -13.54 7.05
CA GLY A 3 0.06 -13.73 7.37
C GLY A 3 0.68 -14.78 6.48
N PHE A 4 2.00 -14.75 6.41
CA PHE A 4 2.76 -15.67 5.59
C PHE A 4 4.16 -15.90 6.16
N THR A 5 4.79 -16.97 5.69
CA THR A 5 6.14 -17.36 6.07
C THR A 5 6.95 -17.66 4.85
N TYR A 6 8.24 -17.32 4.88
CA TYR A 6 9.17 -17.70 3.82
C TYR A 6 10.55 -17.92 4.41
N GLU A 7 11.32 -18.81 3.77
CA GLU A 7 12.71 -19.04 4.11
C GLU A 7 13.60 -18.93 2.86
N PHE A 8 14.82 -18.45 3.05
CA PHE A 8 15.79 -18.35 1.96
C PHE A 8 17.22 -18.52 2.44
N SER A 9 18.07 -19.02 1.56
CA SER A 9 19.52 -19.05 1.74
C SER A 9 20.20 -17.83 1.10
N TYR A 10 21.27 -17.34 1.72
CA TYR A 10 22.14 -16.28 1.23
C TYR A 10 23.62 -16.66 1.37
N THR A 11 24.53 -15.82 0.90
CA THR A 11 25.98 -16.02 1.07
C THR A 11 26.57 -15.07 2.11
N ASP A 12 27.77 -15.32 2.61
CA ASP A 12 28.43 -14.39 3.54
C ASP A 12 28.61 -12.99 2.95
N LEU A 13 28.90 -12.91 1.64
CA LEU A 13 28.94 -11.66 0.88
C LEU A 13 27.61 -10.88 0.95
N GLN A 14 26.47 -11.58 1.01
CA GLN A 14 25.13 -10.99 1.03
C GLN A 14 24.65 -10.66 2.45
N ARG A 15 25.29 -11.22 3.50
CA ARG A 15 24.87 -11.09 4.90
C ARG A 15 24.67 -9.64 5.38
N PRO A 16 25.54 -8.66 5.06
CA PRO A 16 25.34 -7.27 5.49
C PRO A 16 24.06 -6.66 4.90
N TYR A 17 23.74 -6.99 3.65
CA TYR A 17 22.56 -6.51 2.94
C TYR A 17 21.26 -7.12 3.48
N VAL A 18 21.29 -8.42 3.79
CA VAL A 18 20.18 -9.12 4.45
C VAL A 18 19.89 -8.49 5.82
N THR A 19 20.93 -8.29 6.62
CA THR A 19 20.81 -7.69 7.97
C THR A 19 20.24 -6.27 7.91
N ALA A 20 20.72 -5.43 7.00
CA ALA A 20 20.20 -4.07 6.81
C ALA A 20 18.74 -4.07 6.35
N SER A 21 18.39 -4.96 5.42
CA SER A 21 17.04 -5.13 4.88
C SER A 21 16.05 -5.64 5.93
N GLU A 22 16.48 -6.55 6.79
CA GLU A 22 15.66 -7.01 7.92
C GLU A 22 15.40 -5.93 8.94
N ARG A 23 16.44 -5.16 9.30
CA ARG A 23 16.31 -4.07 10.26
C ARG A 23 15.33 -3.02 9.76
N ILE A 24 15.45 -2.61 8.49
CA ILE A 24 14.51 -1.64 7.92
C ILE A 24 13.12 -2.24 7.76
N GLY A 25 13.01 -3.49 7.28
CA GLY A 25 11.73 -4.17 7.09
C GLY A 25 10.95 -4.32 8.39
N LYS A 26 11.60 -4.76 9.47
CA LYS A 26 11.01 -4.82 10.82
C LYS A 26 10.56 -3.44 11.32
N ALA A 27 11.36 -2.40 11.06
CA ALA A 27 10.99 -1.04 11.45
C ALA A 27 9.73 -0.57 10.72
N ARG A 28 9.63 -0.80 9.39
CA ARG A 28 8.44 -0.47 8.59
C ARG A 28 7.22 -1.27 9.00
N ALA A 29 7.37 -2.58 9.19
CA ALA A 29 6.29 -3.45 9.64
C ALA A 29 5.72 -2.97 10.97
N ARG A 30 6.58 -2.67 11.95
CA ARG A 30 6.13 -2.14 13.25
C ARG A 30 5.38 -0.82 13.12
N THR A 31 5.85 0.12 12.30
CA THR A 31 5.13 1.38 12.05
C THR A 31 3.74 1.12 11.48
N LEU A 32 3.63 0.16 10.56
CA LEU A 32 2.36 -0.29 9.99
C LEU A 32 1.59 -1.28 10.87
N SER A 33 1.96 -1.46 12.14
CA SER A 33 1.34 -2.45 13.05
C SER A 33 1.30 -3.89 12.51
N CYS A 34 2.20 -4.22 11.59
CA CYS A 34 2.48 -5.58 11.16
C CYS A 34 3.55 -6.18 12.07
N ARG A 35 3.42 -7.47 12.39
CA ARG A 35 4.41 -8.22 13.14
C ARG A 35 5.34 -8.91 12.16
N TRP A 36 6.65 -8.71 12.33
CA TRP A 36 7.69 -9.39 11.56
C TRP A 36 8.65 -10.09 12.51
N ARG A 37 8.68 -11.41 12.46
CA ARG A 37 9.60 -12.28 13.20
C ARG A 37 10.64 -12.84 12.23
N THR A 38 11.91 -12.88 12.65
CA THR A 38 12.97 -13.57 11.91
C THR A 38 13.77 -14.48 12.80
N SER A 39 14.31 -15.54 12.22
CA SER A 39 15.29 -16.43 12.83
C SER A 39 16.36 -16.80 11.81
N HIS A 40 17.61 -16.92 12.25
CA HIS A 40 18.74 -17.29 11.40
C HIS A 40 19.31 -18.64 11.80
N ASP A 41 19.69 -19.43 10.80
CA ASP A 41 20.67 -20.49 10.95
C ASP A 41 21.98 -20.01 10.34
N ASP A 42 22.89 -19.53 11.19
CA ASP A 42 24.17 -18.97 10.76
C ASP A 42 25.13 -20.01 10.17
N ASN A 43 24.97 -21.29 10.53
CA ASN A 43 25.79 -22.37 9.98
C ASN A 43 25.35 -22.70 8.55
N LEU A 44 24.05 -22.58 8.25
CA LEU A 44 23.49 -22.89 6.95
C LEU A 44 23.28 -21.66 6.05
N LEU A 45 23.54 -20.45 6.56
CA LEU A 45 23.26 -19.17 5.90
C LEU A 45 21.80 -19.05 5.45
N VAL A 46 20.88 -19.44 6.34
CA VAL A 46 19.43 -19.43 6.09
C VAL A 46 18.75 -18.42 6.99
N ALA A 47 17.85 -17.63 6.41
CA ALA A 47 16.93 -16.78 7.14
C ALA A 47 15.50 -17.32 6.98
N TYR A 48 14.77 -17.36 8.09
CA TYR A 48 13.34 -17.64 8.15
C TYR A 48 12.60 -16.38 8.60
N HIS A 49 11.50 -16.09 7.91
CA HIS A 49 10.67 -14.90 8.13
C HIS A 49 9.23 -15.31 8.32
N ALA A 50 8.58 -14.76 9.34
CA ALA A 50 7.14 -14.87 9.57
C ALA A 50 6.54 -13.48 9.75
N ILE A 51 5.55 -13.16 8.92
CA ILE A 51 4.95 -11.82 8.86
C ILE A 51 3.44 -11.96 8.98
N ASP A 52 2.84 -11.22 9.91
CA ASP A 52 1.40 -11.25 10.17
C ASP A 52 0.86 -9.84 10.44
N GLY A 53 -0.37 -9.56 10.02
CA GLY A 53 -0.99 -8.26 10.21
C GLY A 53 -2.33 -8.07 9.49
N PRO A 54 -2.90 -6.86 9.56
CA PRO A 54 -4.06 -6.49 8.74
C PRO A 54 -3.67 -6.52 7.25
N THR A 55 -4.52 -7.12 6.40
CA THR A 55 -4.24 -7.33 4.97
C THR A 55 -3.79 -6.04 4.28
N ARG A 56 -4.54 -4.94 4.46
CA ARG A 56 -4.23 -3.65 3.85
C ARG A 56 -2.86 -3.09 4.27
N ARG A 57 -2.50 -3.26 5.54
CA ARG A 57 -1.20 -2.81 6.05
C ARG A 57 -0.06 -3.71 5.56
N LEU A 58 -0.32 -4.99 5.30
CA LEU A 58 0.61 -5.89 4.61
C LEU A 58 0.79 -5.49 3.14
N ASP A 59 -0.25 -4.99 2.47
CA ASP A 59 -0.15 -4.47 1.10
C ASP A 59 0.71 -3.21 1.04
N LEU A 60 0.47 -2.26 1.94
CA LEU A 60 1.32 -1.07 2.05
C LEU A 60 2.76 -1.44 2.42
N LEU A 61 2.96 -2.41 3.32
CA LEU A 61 4.29 -2.91 3.63
C LEU A 61 4.97 -3.47 2.38
N ALA A 62 4.26 -4.24 1.55
CA ALA A 62 4.79 -4.74 0.28
C ALA A 62 5.25 -3.58 -0.61
N ARG A 63 4.43 -2.53 -0.76
CA ARG A 63 4.76 -1.33 -1.53
C ARG A 63 6.04 -0.67 -1.02
N VAL A 64 6.11 -0.45 0.29
CA VAL A 64 7.25 0.19 0.95
C VAL A 64 8.52 -0.62 0.72
N LEU A 65 8.47 -1.94 0.89
CA LEU A 65 9.66 -2.78 0.74
C LEU A 65 10.20 -2.80 -0.69
N VAL A 66 9.30 -2.80 -1.70
CA VAL A 66 9.69 -2.72 -3.12
C VAL A 66 10.42 -1.39 -3.43
N LEU A 67 10.08 -0.30 -2.73
CA LEU A 67 10.71 1.00 -2.92
C LEU A 67 11.97 1.19 -2.06
N ASP A 68 11.91 0.84 -0.78
CA ASP A 68 12.95 1.11 0.21
C ASP A 68 14.13 0.12 0.07
N LEU A 69 13.89 -1.20 -0.05
CA LEU A 69 14.96 -2.21 0.05
C LEU A 69 16.08 -2.06 -1.00
N PRO A 70 15.77 -1.78 -2.29
CA PRO A 70 16.82 -1.54 -3.29
C PRO A 70 17.72 -0.36 -2.92
N MET A 71 17.13 0.74 -2.44
CA MET A 71 17.86 1.94 -2.04
C MET A 71 18.67 1.70 -0.75
N ILE A 72 18.11 0.97 0.21
CA ILE A 72 18.79 0.60 1.44
C ILE A 72 20.01 -0.26 1.13
N CYS A 73 19.87 -1.31 0.33
CA CYS A 73 20.99 -2.15 -0.07
C CYS A 73 22.08 -1.35 -0.78
N GLN A 74 21.71 -0.41 -1.65
CA GLN A 74 22.67 0.47 -2.32
C GLN A 74 23.51 1.30 -1.35
N GLY A 75 22.96 1.67 -0.20
CA GLY A 75 23.63 2.44 0.85
C GLY A 75 24.34 1.59 1.92
N VAL A 76 24.31 0.26 1.83
CA VAL A 76 25.04 -0.61 2.75
C VAL A 76 26.53 -0.56 2.43
N ASP A 77 27.34 -0.34 3.47
CA ASP A 77 28.79 -0.49 3.40
C ASP A 77 29.13 -1.99 3.32
N GLY A 78 29.29 -2.48 2.09
CA GLY A 78 29.59 -3.87 1.78
C GLY A 78 30.33 -4.00 0.45
N GLU A 79 30.70 -5.23 0.10
CA GLU A 79 31.61 -5.49 -1.02
C GLU A 79 30.93 -5.46 -2.41
N LEU A 80 29.59 -5.38 -2.50
CA LEU A 80 28.89 -5.32 -3.78
C LEU A 80 28.89 -3.90 -4.36
N PRO A 81 29.12 -3.73 -5.67
CA PRO A 81 28.91 -2.47 -6.36
C PRO A 81 27.46 -1.96 -6.20
N PRO A 82 27.22 -0.63 -6.16
CA PRO A 82 25.90 -0.05 -5.90
C PRO A 82 24.77 -0.61 -6.77
N ALA A 83 25.00 -0.80 -8.08
CA ALA A 83 23.99 -1.36 -8.99
C ALA A 83 23.65 -2.83 -8.68
N ARG A 84 24.63 -3.62 -8.24
CA ARG A 84 24.41 -5.02 -7.83
C ARG A 84 23.74 -5.10 -6.46
N ALA A 85 24.09 -4.20 -5.54
CA ALA A 85 23.44 -4.08 -4.24
C ALA A 85 21.97 -3.66 -4.40
N TYR A 86 21.67 -2.70 -5.27
CA TYR A 86 20.30 -2.33 -5.64
C TYR A 86 19.50 -3.53 -6.15
N ALA A 87 20.07 -4.26 -7.12
CA ALA A 87 19.45 -5.47 -7.66
C ALA A 87 19.27 -6.58 -6.60
N LEU A 88 20.19 -6.68 -5.63
CA LEU A 88 20.04 -7.60 -4.51
C LEU A 88 18.87 -7.19 -3.61
N GLY A 89 18.70 -5.89 -3.31
CA GLY A 89 17.54 -5.37 -2.58
C GLY A 89 16.21 -5.65 -3.28
N MET A 90 16.17 -5.55 -4.62
CA MET A 90 15.02 -6.01 -5.41
C MET A 90 14.74 -7.51 -5.21
N GLY A 91 15.79 -8.33 -5.14
CA GLY A 91 15.67 -9.76 -4.85
C GLY A 91 15.13 -10.06 -3.45
N ILE A 92 15.47 -9.24 -2.45
CA ILE A 92 14.93 -9.37 -1.09
C ILE A 92 13.44 -8.99 -1.06
N ALA A 93 13.06 -7.93 -1.79
CA ALA A 93 11.65 -7.57 -1.95
C ALA A 93 10.85 -8.69 -2.63
N ASP A 94 11.41 -9.32 -3.67
CA ASP A 94 10.80 -10.50 -4.32
C ASP A 94 10.56 -11.65 -3.34
N LEU A 95 11.52 -11.98 -2.46
CA LEU A 95 11.35 -13.06 -1.49
C LEU A 95 10.17 -12.81 -0.53
N PHE A 96 10.01 -11.56 -0.08
CA PHE A 96 8.86 -11.16 0.72
C PHE A 96 7.54 -11.36 -0.07
N LEU A 97 7.52 -10.98 -1.34
CA LEU A 97 6.33 -11.12 -2.19
C LEU A 97 6.02 -12.58 -2.54
N VAL A 98 7.04 -13.44 -2.73
CA VAL A 98 6.86 -14.90 -2.90
C VAL A 98 6.20 -15.50 -1.66
N GLY A 99 6.64 -15.13 -0.45
CA GLY A 99 6.03 -15.65 0.77
C GLY A 99 4.52 -15.39 0.83
N ARG A 100 4.07 -14.28 0.26
CA ARG A 100 2.66 -13.90 0.19
C ARG A 100 1.87 -14.66 -0.89
N ASP A 101 2.55 -15.16 -1.92
CA ASP A 101 1.95 -15.93 -3.01
C ASP A 101 1.88 -17.42 -2.64
N LEU A 102 0.70 -17.85 -2.18
CA LEU A 102 0.43 -19.23 -1.76
C LEU A 102 0.63 -20.26 -2.89
N GLU A 103 0.57 -19.85 -4.16
CA GLU A 103 0.72 -20.76 -5.31
C GLU A 103 2.19 -20.98 -5.69
N ARG A 104 3.10 -20.09 -5.29
CA ARG A 104 4.52 -20.12 -5.69
C ARG A 104 5.49 -20.55 -4.59
N GLY A 105 5.02 -20.69 -3.36
CA GLY A 105 5.88 -20.69 -2.18
C GLY A 105 5.88 -21.98 -1.35
N GLU A 106 6.23 -23.14 -1.93
CA GLU A 106 6.64 -24.30 -1.12
C GLU A 106 8.16 -24.48 -1.19
N GLY A 107 8.84 -24.21 -0.07
CA GLY A 107 10.24 -24.58 0.16
C GLY A 107 11.27 -23.44 0.08
N ARG A 108 12.52 -23.81 0.38
CA ARG A 108 13.66 -22.89 0.53
C ARG A 108 14.01 -22.17 -0.76
N GLN A 109 13.97 -20.83 -0.71
CA GLN A 109 14.39 -19.99 -1.83
C GLN A 109 15.88 -19.66 -1.74
N VAL A 110 16.46 -19.18 -2.85
CA VAL A 110 17.84 -18.67 -2.87
C VAL A 110 17.79 -17.18 -3.20
N LEU A 111 18.43 -16.35 -2.37
CA LEU A 111 18.52 -14.92 -2.63
C LEU A 111 19.34 -14.65 -3.89
N ARG A 112 18.69 -14.04 -4.89
CA ARG A 112 19.29 -13.70 -6.19
C ARG A 112 19.03 -12.23 -6.52
N PRO A 113 19.99 -11.51 -7.11
CA PRO A 113 19.73 -10.18 -7.64
C PRO A 113 18.67 -10.18 -8.73
N ARG A 114 17.83 -9.14 -8.76
CA ARG A 114 16.73 -8.94 -9.71
C ARG A 114 16.79 -7.54 -10.30
N LYS A 115 16.41 -7.41 -11.57
CA LYS A 115 16.28 -6.10 -12.23
C LYS A 115 14.95 -5.42 -11.94
N ALA A 116 13.89 -6.21 -11.80
CA ALA A 116 12.53 -5.77 -11.52
C ALA A 116 11.80 -6.88 -10.76
N THR A 117 10.78 -6.52 -9.97
CA THR A 117 9.83 -7.46 -9.39
C THR A 117 8.63 -7.61 -10.31
N SER A 118 8.19 -8.85 -10.57
CA SER A 118 6.91 -9.15 -11.23
C SER A 118 5.87 -9.69 -10.26
N LEU A 119 6.17 -9.64 -8.95
CA LEU A 119 5.35 -10.24 -7.89
C LEU A 119 4.56 -9.19 -7.12
N TYR A 120 4.81 -7.91 -7.39
CA TYR A 120 4.07 -6.83 -6.76
C TYR A 120 2.77 -6.58 -7.50
N HIS A 121 1.65 -6.83 -6.82
CA HIS A 121 0.31 -6.48 -7.28
C HIS A 121 -0.12 -5.19 -6.57
N PRO A 122 -0.40 -4.08 -7.31
CA PRO A 122 -0.88 -2.84 -6.71
C PRO A 122 -2.20 -3.01 -5.98
N VAL A 123 -2.41 -2.27 -4.88
CA VAL A 123 -3.68 -2.25 -4.13
C VAL A 123 -4.82 -1.73 -4.99
N TYR A 124 -4.55 -0.66 -5.75
CA TYR A 124 -5.50 -0.05 -6.67
C TYR A 124 -5.32 -0.64 -8.07
N GLU A 125 -5.50 -1.96 -8.19
CA GLU A 125 -5.46 -2.63 -9.47
C GLU A 125 -6.73 -2.29 -10.27
N ILE A 126 -6.53 -1.83 -11.49
CA ILE A 126 -7.59 -1.71 -12.50
C ILE A 126 -7.46 -2.94 -13.39
N ALA A 127 -8.59 -3.53 -13.78
CA ALA A 127 -8.62 -4.70 -14.66
C ALA A 127 -7.76 -4.44 -15.92
N SER A 128 -6.91 -5.41 -16.29
CA SER A 128 -5.91 -5.25 -17.35
C SER A 128 -6.51 -5.02 -18.75
N ASP A 129 -7.78 -5.36 -18.93
CA ASP A 129 -8.59 -5.16 -20.14
C ASP A 129 -9.29 -3.79 -20.19
N ALA A 130 -9.26 -3.01 -19.11
CA ALA A 130 -9.72 -1.62 -19.07
C ALA A 130 -8.74 -0.71 -19.85
N ALA A 131 -8.75 -0.87 -21.17
CA ALA A 131 -8.04 -0.01 -22.13
C ALA A 131 -8.44 1.48 -21.98
N SER A 132 -9.51 1.76 -21.24
CA SER A 132 -10.15 3.06 -21.07
C SER A 132 -9.39 4.05 -20.17
N ALA A 133 -8.41 3.63 -19.35
CA ALA A 133 -7.82 4.56 -18.37
C ALA A 133 -6.34 4.33 -17.95
N PRO A 134 -5.36 4.22 -18.88
CA PRO A 134 -3.94 4.08 -18.51
C PRO A 134 -3.41 5.24 -17.63
N MET A 135 -3.94 6.46 -17.82
CA MET A 135 -3.63 7.61 -16.98
C MET A 135 -4.16 7.47 -15.54
N LEU A 136 -5.30 6.81 -15.35
CA LEU A 136 -5.85 6.53 -14.02
C LEU A 136 -4.95 5.55 -13.28
N GLY A 137 -4.54 4.46 -13.92
CA GLY A 137 -3.63 3.47 -13.34
C GLY A 137 -2.30 4.10 -12.88
N ALA A 138 -1.69 4.95 -13.71
CA ALA A 138 -0.48 5.68 -13.34
C ALA A 138 -0.71 6.61 -12.13
N ARG A 139 -1.86 7.30 -12.10
CA ARG A 139 -2.22 8.19 -10.98
C ARG A 139 -2.46 7.43 -9.68
N LEU A 140 -3.12 6.29 -9.74
CA LEU A 140 -3.40 5.46 -8.57
C LEU A 140 -2.12 4.88 -7.97
N ARG A 141 -1.11 4.54 -8.79
CA ARG A 141 0.23 4.17 -8.29
C ARG A 141 0.91 5.29 -7.52
N ILE A 142 0.71 6.56 -7.92
CA ILE A 142 1.20 7.72 -7.16
C ILE A 142 0.46 7.79 -5.82
N SER A 143 -0.86 7.69 -5.83
CA SER A 143 -1.68 7.73 -4.62
C SER A 143 -1.35 6.60 -3.64
N GLU A 144 -1.05 5.41 -4.15
CA GLU A 144 -0.56 4.27 -3.37
C GLU A 144 0.79 4.56 -2.70
N THR A 145 1.74 5.16 -3.42
CA THR A 145 3.02 5.61 -2.83
C THR A 145 2.79 6.65 -1.73
N VAL A 146 1.96 7.67 -1.99
CA VAL A 146 1.66 8.72 -1.00
C VAL A 146 1.00 8.11 0.23
N LEU A 147 0.07 7.17 0.06
CA LEU A 147 -0.59 6.50 1.16
C LEU A 147 0.37 5.63 1.98
N ALA A 148 1.28 4.91 1.31
CA ALA A 148 2.31 4.14 1.97
C ALA A 148 3.25 5.02 2.81
N ASP A 149 3.68 6.17 2.26
CA ASP A 149 4.52 7.13 2.98
C ASP A 149 3.76 7.85 4.11
N TYR A 150 2.48 8.15 3.90
CA TYR A 150 1.59 8.71 4.93
C TYR A 150 1.42 7.75 6.11
N ALA A 151 1.17 6.47 5.84
CA ALA A 151 1.06 5.44 6.87
C ALA A 151 2.38 5.23 7.64
N LEU A 152 3.52 5.65 7.06
CA LEU A 152 4.83 5.68 7.73
C LEU A 152 5.14 7.00 8.44
N GLY A 153 4.23 7.99 8.40
CA GLY A 153 4.43 9.31 8.98
C GLY A 153 5.44 10.19 8.22
N ARG A 154 5.64 9.94 6.93
CA ARG A 154 6.58 10.69 6.06
C ARG A 154 5.90 11.80 5.25
N VAL A 155 4.57 11.81 5.22
CA VAL A 155 3.75 12.74 4.45
C VAL A 155 2.81 13.46 5.40
N ASP A 156 2.65 14.77 5.20
CA ASP A 156 1.74 15.59 5.98
C ASP A 156 0.27 15.28 5.67
N ASP A 157 -0.61 15.47 6.67
CA ASP A 157 -2.05 15.22 6.56
C ASP A 157 -2.67 15.96 5.35
N SER A 158 -2.24 17.21 5.08
CA SER A 158 -2.75 18.01 3.94
C SER A 158 -2.45 17.37 2.58
N VAL A 159 -1.23 16.85 2.41
CA VAL A 159 -0.79 16.22 1.16
C VAL A 159 -1.53 14.91 0.96
N ALA A 160 -1.58 14.06 1.98
CA ALA A 160 -2.31 12.79 1.91
C ALA A 160 -3.81 13.01 1.63
N LEU A 161 -4.41 14.03 2.25
CA LEU A 161 -5.81 14.38 2.07
C LEU A 161 -6.12 14.83 0.63
N GLU A 162 -5.31 15.73 0.07
CA GLU A 162 -5.47 16.18 -1.33
C GLU A 162 -5.30 15.00 -2.30
N GLU A 163 -4.34 14.13 -2.03
CA GLU A 163 -4.00 13.01 -2.88
C GLU A 163 -5.09 11.92 -2.89
N LEU A 164 -5.64 11.60 -1.71
CA LEU A 164 -6.76 10.65 -1.58
C LEU A 164 -8.07 11.22 -2.16
N HIS A 165 -8.34 12.51 -1.93
CA HIS A 165 -9.49 13.19 -2.55
C HIS A 165 -9.39 13.16 -4.08
N THR A 166 -8.24 13.54 -4.63
CA THR A 166 -7.98 13.53 -6.08
C THR A 166 -8.07 12.13 -6.67
N ALA A 167 -7.60 11.11 -5.95
CA ALA A 167 -7.70 9.72 -6.38
C ALA A 167 -9.16 9.28 -6.49
N ALA A 168 -9.94 9.47 -5.42
CA ALA A 168 -11.36 9.16 -5.40
C ALA A 168 -12.12 9.93 -6.49
N GLU A 169 -11.83 11.23 -6.67
CA GLU A 169 -12.44 12.06 -7.71
C GLU A 169 -12.21 11.47 -9.09
N LYS A 170 -10.96 11.12 -9.42
CA LYS A 170 -10.59 10.61 -10.74
C LYS A 170 -11.21 9.25 -11.02
N VAL A 171 -11.27 8.36 -10.04
CA VAL A 171 -11.96 7.08 -10.21
C VAL A 171 -13.45 7.31 -10.47
N MET A 172 -14.13 8.10 -9.63
CA MET A 172 -15.55 8.41 -9.83
C MET A 172 -15.83 9.08 -11.19
N ARG A 173 -14.93 9.94 -11.67
CA ARG A 173 -15.07 10.59 -12.99
C ARG A 173 -14.99 9.59 -14.14
N VAL A 174 -14.14 8.58 -14.02
CA VAL A 174 -14.08 7.48 -15.01
C VAL A 174 -15.34 6.63 -14.97
N LEU A 175 -15.89 6.36 -13.79
CA LEU A 175 -17.09 5.54 -13.63
C LEU A 175 -18.39 6.23 -14.06
N VAL A 176 -18.44 7.57 -14.01
CA VAL A 176 -19.63 8.34 -14.35
C VAL A 176 -19.47 9.01 -15.72
N PRO A 177 -20.21 8.57 -16.76
CA PRO A 177 -20.14 9.18 -18.09
C PRO A 177 -20.51 10.68 -18.06
N SER A 178 -19.82 11.48 -18.87
CA SER A 178 -20.03 12.94 -18.98
C SER A 178 -19.89 13.72 -17.66
N SER A 179 -19.15 13.16 -16.70
CA SER A 179 -18.98 13.74 -15.38
C SER A 179 -17.95 14.87 -15.29
N ASP A 180 -17.18 15.16 -16.35
CA ASP A 180 -16.03 16.09 -16.37
C ASP A 180 -16.31 17.46 -15.74
N ARG A 181 -17.56 17.91 -15.75
CA ARG A 181 -17.98 19.21 -15.20
C ARG A 181 -18.81 19.10 -13.92
N LEU A 182 -19.10 17.90 -13.43
CA LEU A 182 -19.84 17.71 -12.20
C LEU A 182 -18.96 18.14 -11.01
N PRO A 183 -19.47 19.03 -10.13
CA PRO A 183 -18.81 19.33 -8.87
C PRO A 183 -18.91 18.12 -7.94
N TRP A 184 -17.97 18.00 -6.99
CA TRP A 184 -17.84 16.86 -6.08
C TRP A 184 -19.16 16.38 -5.44
N PRO A 185 -20.03 17.25 -4.88
CA PRO A 185 -21.29 16.78 -4.31
C PRO A 185 -22.21 16.10 -5.32
N LYS A 186 -22.27 16.59 -6.56
CA LYS A 186 -23.09 15.98 -7.63
C LYS A 186 -22.48 14.68 -8.14
N LEU A 187 -21.14 14.63 -8.23
CA LEU A 187 -20.42 13.42 -8.63
C LEU A 187 -20.70 12.26 -7.65
N ARG A 188 -20.62 12.54 -6.34
CA ARG A 188 -20.99 11.58 -5.28
C ARG A 188 -22.43 11.08 -5.41
N GLN A 189 -23.38 12.01 -5.57
CA GLN A 189 -24.79 11.66 -5.70
C GLN A 189 -25.04 10.76 -6.91
N GLU A 190 -24.36 11.03 -8.02
CA GLU A 190 -24.46 10.21 -9.22
C GLU A 190 -23.85 8.80 -9.02
N CYS A 191 -22.71 8.69 -8.33
CA CYS A 191 -22.14 7.40 -7.95
C CYS A 191 -23.07 6.59 -7.06
N LEU A 192 -23.70 7.24 -6.06
CA LEU A 192 -24.69 6.61 -5.19
C LEU A 192 -25.91 6.16 -5.99
N HIS A 193 -26.47 7.02 -6.84
CA HIS A 193 -27.65 6.73 -7.66
C HIS A 193 -27.41 5.54 -8.61
N ARG A 194 -26.19 5.40 -9.12
CA ARG A 194 -25.78 4.30 -10.00
C ARG A 194 -25.40 3.02 -9.27
N GLY A 195 -25.43 3.01 -7.93
CA GLY A 195 -25.00 1.84 -7.14
C GLY A 195 -23.51 1.52 -7.29
N LEU A 196 -22.67 2.53 -7.55
CA LEU A 196 -21.21 2.38 -7.67
C LEU A 196 -20.50 2.44 -6.32
N LEU A 197 -21.17 2.94 -5.28
CA LEU A 197 -20.64 2.91 -3.92
C LEU A 197 -20.88 1.51 -3.32
N PRO A 198 -19.92 0.97 -2.55
CA PRO A 198 -20.11 -0.33 -1.91
C PRO A 198 -21.31 -0.28 -0.95
N ASP A 199 -21.91 -1.45 -0.69
CA ASP A 199 -23.00 -1.58 0.26
C ASP A 199 -22.56 -1.09 1.66
N PRO A 200 -23.32 -0.21 2.34
CA PRO A 200 -22.94 0.35 3.63
C PRO A 200 -22.69 -0.68 4.73
N ASP A 201 -23.50 -1.74 4.80
CA ASP A 201 -23.41 -2.76 5.84
C ASP A 201 -22.16 -3.62 5.59
N HIS A 202 -21.95 -4.06 4.35
CA HIS A 202 -20.73 -4.78 3.99
C HIS A 202 -19.46 -3.93 4.09
N PHE A 203 -19.57 -2.62 3.89
CA PHE A 203 -18.45 -1.69 4.02
C PHE A 203 -18.02 -1.56 5.48
N ALA A 204 -18.99 -1.43 6.40
CA ALA A 204 -18.72 -1.42 7.83
C ALA A 204 -18.14 -2.76 8.31
N ASP A 205 -18.74 -3.88 7.90
CA ASP A 205 -18.31 -5.23 8.31
C ASP A 205 -16.88 -5.55 7.86
N ALA A 206 -16.55 -5.26 6.60
CA ALA A 206 -15.21 -5.48 6.05
C ALA A 206 -14.13 -4.61 6.72
N LEU A 207 -14.55 -3.46 7.27
CA LEU A 207 -13.67 -2.63 8.09
C LEU A 207 -13.55 -3.23 9.49
N THR A 208 -14.62 -3.69 10.14
CA THR A 208 -14.57 -4.23 11.51
C THR A 208 -13.93 -5.62 11.66
N ASP A 209 -13.97 -6.48 10.64
CA ASP A 209 -13.36 -7.84 10.67
C ASP A 209 -11.82 -7.82 10.65
N SER A 210 -11.23 -6.68 10.32
CA SER A 210 -9.82 -6.41 10.54
C SER A 210 -9.66 -5.96 12.00
N ALA A 211 -9.13 -6.80 12.88
CA ALA A 211 -8.85 -6.49 14.30
C ALA A 211 -7.77 -5.38 14.52
N ALA A 212 -7.75 -4.35 13.69
CA ALA A 212 -6.86 -3.20 13.78
C ALA A 212 -7.59 -2.04 14.50
N PRO A 213 -6.92 -1.32 15.41
CA PRO A 213 -7.46 -0.08 15.96
C PRO A 213 -7.58 0.98 14.86
N GLY A 214 -8.78 1.57 14.71
CA GLY A 214 -9.07 2.65 13.74
C GLY A 214 -10.22 2.40 12.76
N LEU A 215 -11.09 1.42 13.01
CA LEU A 215 -12.16 1.05 12.05
C LEU A 215 -13.50 1.56 12.55
N HIS A 216 -13.96 2.62 11.91
CA HIS A 216 -15.12 3.40 12.29
C HIS A 216 -16.33 3.00 11.45
N ALA A 217 -17.50 2.92 12.08
CA ALA A 217 -18.77 2.70 11.38
C ALA A 217 -19.15 3.97 10.59
N HIS A 218 -18.61 4.11 9.38
CA HIS A 218 -19.04 5.12 8.41
C HIS A 218 -19.57 4.43 7.17
N THR A 219 -20.63 4.99 6.61
CA THR A 219 -21.06 4.65 5.26
C THR A 219 -20.06 5.21 4.24
N PRO A 220 -19.97 4.62 3.03
CA PRO A 220 -19.16 5.17 1.94
C PRO A 220 -19.49 6.63 1.61
N GLU A 221 -20.76 7.01 1.72
CA GLU A 221 -21.21 8.38 1.50
C GLU A 221 -20.66 9.32 2.58
N GLU A 222 -20.67 8.93 3.85
CA GLU A 222 -20.09 9.75 4.93
C GLU A 222 -18.58 9.92 4.76
N VAL A 223 -17.86 8.87 4.37
CA VAL A 223 -16.42 8.93 4.09
C VAL A 223 -16.12 9.95 2.97
N LEU A 224 -16.85 9.90 1.85
CA LEU A 224 -16.66 10.87 0.75
C LEU A 224 -17.08 12.30 1.12
N ALA A 225 -18.03 12.45 2.05
CA ALA A 225 -18.51 13.77 2.48
C ALA A 225 -17.43 14.42 3.33
N LYS A 226 -16.97 13.68 4.35
CA LYS A 226 -15.87 14.12 5.23
C LYS A 226 -14.58 14.35 4.49
N LEU A 227 -14.22 13.50 3.54
CA LEU A 227 -13.02 13.72 2.72
C LEU A 227 -12.99 15.10 2.06
N ASN A 228 -14.13 15.57 1.55
CA ASN A 228 -14.22 16.90 0.93
C ASN A 228 -14.38 18.04 1.95
N GLU A 229 -15.12 17.82 3.04
CA GLU A 229 -15.24 18.78 4.14
C GLU A 229 -13.87 19.08 4.77
N GLU A 230 -13.02 18.08 4.92
CA GLU A 230 -11.67 18.24 5.47
C GLU A 230 -10.71 18.89 4.47
N ARG A 231 -10.84 18.54 3.19
CA ARG A 231 -9.95 19.04 2.12
C ARG A 231 -10.15 20.54 1.84
N ASN A 232 -11.39 21.04 1.90
CA ASN A 232 -11.67 22.43 1.54
C ASN A 232 -10.99 23.46 2.46
N PRO A 233 -11.04 23.36 3.80
CA PRO A 233 -10.29 24.23 4.70
C PRO A 233 -8.78 24.13 4.50
N ALA A 234 -8.24 22.90 4.35
CA ALA A 234 -6.80 22.68 4.15
C ALA A 234 -6.28 23.37 2.88
N LYS A 235 -7.09 23.41 1.82
CA LYS A 235 -6.76 24.08 0.56
C LYS A 235 -6.78 25.61 0.67
N HIS A 236 -7.73 26.17 1.42
CA HIS A 236 -7.98 27.61 1.45
C HIS A 236 -7.31 28.33 2.62
N ASN A 237 -6.85 27.59 3.63
CA ASN A 237 -6.17 28.14 4.79
C ASN A 237 -5.02 27.22 5.21
N PRO A 238 -3.77 27.48 4.77
CA PRO A 238 -2.61 26.66 5.12
C PRO A 238 -2.26 26.71 6.62
N ASN A 239 -2.85 27.64 7.38
CA ASN A 239 -2.72 27.74 8.83
C ASN A 239 -3.89 27.08 9.59
N SER A 240 -4.91 26.59 8.87
CA SER A 240 -5.94 25.75 9.46
C SER A 240 -5.29 24.44 9.87
N ALA A 241 -5.38 24.08 11.15
CA ALA A 241 -5.04 22.73 11.57
C ALA A 241 -5.85 21.77 10.71
N VAL A 242 -5.18 21.00 9.85
CA VAL A 242 -5.84 19.89 9.15
C VAL A 242 -6.36 18.98 10.24
N SER A 243 -7.66 18.68 10.18
CA SER A 243 -8.29 17.78 11.14
C SER A 243 -7.51 16.48 11.23
N HIS A 244 -7.30 16.02 12.45
CA HIS A 244 -6.70 14.70 12.71
C HIS A 244 -7.57 13.55 12.20
N TRP A 245 -8.77 13.83 11.66
CA TRP A 245 -9.68 12.84 11.09
C TRP A 245 -8.98 11.87 10.15
N LEU A 246 -8.11 12.35 9.24
CA LEU A 246 -7.45 11.46 8.28
C LEU A 246 -6.55 10.42 8.95
N ARG A 247 -5.92 10.75 10.08
CA ARG A 247 -5.05 9.80 10.81
C ARG A 247 -5.81 8.57 11.28
N ASP A 248 -7.07 8.80 11.67
CA ASP A 248 -7.96 7.75 12.16
C ASP A 248 -8.72 7.05 11.03
N HIS A 249 -8.89 7.70 9.86
CA HIS A 249 -9.83 7.25 8.82
C HIS A 249 -9.20 6.97 7.44
N TRP A 250 -7.89 7.12 7.26
CA TRP A 250 -7.25 6.89 5.95
C TRP A 250 -7.50 5.49 5.41
N GLU A 251 -7.61 4.47 6.28
CA GLU A 251 -7.93 3.08 5.88
C GLU A 251 -9.33 2.95 5.29
N CYS A 252 -10.29 3.75 5.77
CA CYS A 252 -11.65 3.80 5.24
C CYS A 252 -11.65 4.42 3.83
N VAL A 253 -10.90 5.50 3.64
CA VAL A 253 -10.77 6.18 2.34
C VAL A 253 -10.05 5.29 1.33
N ALA A 254 -8.95 4.65 1.74
CA ALA A 254 -8.19 3.73 0.90
C ALA A 254 -9.05 2.54 0.44
N TYR A 255 -9.79 1.93 1.37
CA TYR A 255 -10.70 0.83 1.05
C TYR A 255 -11.81 1.25 0.09
N LEU A 256 -12.35 2.45 0.27
CA LEU A 256 -13.36 2.96 -0.65
C LEU A 256 -12.80 3.15 -2.06
N ILE A 257 -11.59 3.71 -2.20
CA ILE A 257 -10.93 3.86 -3.50
C ILE A 257 -10.71 2.49 -4.15
N GLU A 258 -10.22 1.50 -3.39
CA GLU A 258 -10.04 0.11 -3.83
C GLU A 258 -11.34 -0.49 -4.39
N LYS A 259 -12.47 -0.32 -3.70
CA LYS A 259 -13.78 -0.79 -4.18
C LYS A 259 -14.26 -0.05 -5.42
N LEU A 260 -14.08 1.27 -5.46
CA LEU A 260 -14.40 2.06 -6.65
C LEU A 260 -13.56 1.61 -7.85
N THR A 261 -12.27 1.32 -7.66
CA THR A 261 -11.41 0.85 -8.76
C THR A 261 -11.83 -0.51 -9.29
N GLY A 262 -12.42 -1.37 -8.47
CA GLY A 262 -12.98 -2.65 -8.91
C GLY A 262 -14.17 -2.52 -9.88
N HIS A 263 -14.78 -1.34 -10.00
CA HIS A 263 -15.82 -1.06 -11.00
C HIS A 263 -15.27 -0.54 -12.33
N VAL A 264 -13.97 -0.27 -12.43
CA VAL A 264 -13.35 0.23 -13.65
C VAL A 264 -13.06 -0.96 -14.58
N ALA A 265 -13.87 -1.09 -15.62
CA ALA A 265 -13.76 -2.07 -16.70
C ALA A 265 -13.42 -1.40 -18.05
#